data_AF-A0A1Y3X025-F1
#
_entry.id   AF-A0A1Y3X025-F1
#
_cell.length_a   1.000
_cell.length_b   1.000
_cell.length_c   1.000
_cell.angle_alpha   90.00
_cell.angle_beta   90.00
_cell.angle_gamma   90.00
#
_symmetry.space_group_name_H-M   'P 1'
#
loop_
_entity.id
_entity.type
_entity.pdbx_description
1 polymer ?
#
loop_
_entity_poly.entity_id
_entity_poly.type
_entity_poly.pdbx_seq_one_letter_code
_entity_poly.pdbx_strand_id
1 'polypeptide(L)'
;MECLHSIVNCDETWCKVRKYDRYKKCYIWVLVNKAQKTAIFFYENGSRSREVLTNFLGDAELKSIMSDGYKAYVFIGDELKSARFKDTIHQVCMSHAKNKFVKASNQNGEPTAERFSNILKEFFMRERKYDDAGFIPEERLRERQSLETKGLLIELRSLLDSELSKDSEVSIIRKPLII
;
A
#
# COMPACT_ATOMS: atom_id res chain seq x y z
N MET A 1 8.32 2.02 -20.94
CA MET A 1 7.83 0.65 -20.66
C MET A 1 7.94 0.49 -19.15
N GLU A 2 6.92 0.41 -18.30
CA GLU A 2 5.53 -0.05 -18.37
C GLU A 2 4.70 0.79 -17.38
N CYS A 3 3.59 1.40 -17.78
CA CYS A 3 2.67 2.06 -16.83
C CYS A 3 1.21 1.61 -17.01
N LEU A 4 0.99 0.49 -17.71
CA LEU A 4 -0.34 0.01 -18.10
C LEU A 4 -0.53 -1.51 -17.92
N HIS A 5 0.24 -2.15 -17.04
CA HIS A 5 -0.19 -3.45 -16.52
C HIS A 5 -1.22 -3.19 -15.42
N SER A 6 -2.41 -3.79 -15.52
CA SER A 6 -3.48 -3.58 -14.55
C SER A 6 -3.01 -3.99 -13.16
N ILE A 7 -2.86 -3.01 -12.27
CA ILE A 7 -2.54 -3.27 -10.86
C ILE A 7 -3.80 -3.77 -10.17
N VAL A 8 -3.70 -4.91 -9.51
CA VAL A 8 -4.78 -5.42 -8.66
C VAL A 8 -4.60 -4.86 -7.26
N ASN A 9 -5.54 -4.06 -6.76
CA ASN A 9 -5.55 -3.62 -5.38
C ASN A 9 -6.10 -4.74 -4.49
N CYS A 10 -5.48 -4.99 -3.35
CA CYS A 10 -5.92 -5.95 -2.34
C CYS A 10 -6.01 -5.27 -0.99
N ASP A 11 -7.12 -5.51 -0.29
CA ASP A 11 -7.32 -5.00 1.06
C ASP A 11 -8.25 -5.93 1.86
N GLU A 12 -8.25 -5.75 3.17
CA GLU A 12 -9.18 -6.43 4.06
C GLU A 12 -9.77 -5.47 5.09
N THR A 13 -11.05 -5.67 5.38
CA THR A 13 -11.71 -4.97 6.49
C THR A 13 -12.35 -5.97 7.43
N TRP A 14 -12.66 -5.53 8.64
CA TRP A 14 -13.25 -6.39 9.65
C TRP A 14 -14.56 -5.83 10.21
N CYS A 15 -15.45 -6.75 10.56
CA CYS A 15 -16.64 -6.45 11.34
C CYS A 15 -16.80 -7.45 12.48
N LYS A 16 -17.60 -7.09 13.47
CA LYS A 16 -17.96 -7.96 14.60
C LYS A 16 -19.17 -8.79 14.20
N VAL A 17 -19.00 -10.11 14.09
CA VAL A 17 -20.03 -11.06 13.66
C VAL A 17 -20.43 -11.92 14.84
N ARG A 18 -21.74 -12.11 15.05
CA ARG A 18 -22.27 -13.08 16.02
C ARG A 18 -22.25 -14.47 15.39
N LYS A 19 -21.45 -15.39 15.94
CA LYS A 19 -21.47 -16.80 15.58
C LYS A 19 -21.96 -17.56 16.80
N TYR A 20 -23.17 -18.12 16.71
CA TYR A 20 -23.89 -18.69 17.85
C TYR A 20 -24.16 -17.65 18.96
N ASP A 21 -23.74 -17.93 20.19
CA ASP A 21 -23.88 -17.09 21.37
C ASP A 21 -22.71 -16.11 21.59
N ARG A 22 -21.68 -16.14 20.73
CA ARG A 22 -20.46 -15.31 20.87
C ARG A 22 -20.28 -14.36 19.71
N TYR A 23 -19.72 -13.19 20.00
CA TYR A 23 -19.24 -12.27 18.98
C TYR A 23 -17.77 -12.54 18.68
N LYS A 24 -17.42 -12.57 17.40
CA LYS A 24 -16.05 -12.68 16.93
C LYS A 24 -15.74 -11.59 15.91
N LYS A 25 -14.47 -11.18 15.86
CA LYS A 25 -13.93 -10.34 14.78
C LYS A 25 -13.80 -11.21 13.53
N CYS A 26 -14.33 -10.77 12.40
CA CYS A 26 -14.25 -11.48 11.13
C CYS A 26 -13.81 -10.53 10.02
N TYR A 27 -13.02 -11.03 9.09
CA TYR A 27 -12.49 -10.26 7.97
C TYR A 27 -13.21 -10.62 6.68
N ILE A 28 -13.42 -9.61 5.83
CA ILE A 28 -13.80 -9.74 4.43
C ILE A 28 -12.67 -9.14 3.59
N TRP A 29 -12.28 -9.88 2.56
CA TRP A 29 -11.22 -9.47 1.66
C TRP A 29 -11.81 -8.90 0.38
N VAL A 30 -11.08 -7.99 -0.25
CA VAL A 30 -11.44 -7.42 -1.54
C VAL A 30 -10.23 -7.35 -2.48
N LEU A 31 -10.43 -7.80 -3.72
CA LEU A 31 -9.56 -7.48 -4.85
C LEU A 31 -10.26 -6.51 -5.78
N VAL A 32 -9.57 -5.46 -6.20
CA VAL A 32 -10.11 -4.47 -7.15
C VAL A 32 -9.14 -4.32 -8.32
N ASN A 33 -9.64 -4.56 -9.53
CA ASN A 33 -8.95 -4.19 -10.75
C ASN A 33 -9.70 -3.01 -11.39
N LYS A 34 -9.15 -1.80 -11.22
CA LYS A 34 -9.77 -0.57 -11.73
C LYS A 34 -9.83 -0.52 -13.26
N ALA A 35 -8.83 -1.07 -13.94
CA ALA A 35 -8.79 -1.10 -15.41
C ALA A 35 -9.92 -1.97 -15.97
N GLN A 36 -10.19 -3.10 -15.31
CA GLN A 36 -11.28 -4.02 -15.68
C GLN A 36 -12.63 -3.63 -15.06
N LYS A 37 -12.68 -2.58 -14.22
CA LYS A 37 -13.87 -2.17 -13.45
C LYS A 37 -14.48 -3.32 -12.63
N THR A 38 -13.63 -4.18 -12.10
CA THR A 38 -14.04 -5.38 -11.36
C THR A 38 -13.62 -5.28 -9.90
N ALA A 39 -14.54 -5.64 -9.00
CA ALA A 39 -14.27 -5.85 -7.58
C ALA A 39 -14.75 -7.26 -7.19
N ILE A 40 -13.89 -8.00 -6.51
CA ILE A 40 -14.19 -9.35 -6.02
C ILE A 40 -14.08 -9.34 -4.51
N PHE A 41 -15.17 -9.69 -3.84
CA PHE A 41 -15.21 -9.88 -2.40
C PHE A 41 -15.16 -11.37 -2.08
N PHE A 42 -14.35 -11.74 -1.11
CA PHE A 42 -14.25 -13.13 -0.67
C PHE A 42 -14.08 -13.23 0.85
N TYR A 43 -14.57 -14.33 1.39
CA TYR A 43 -14.65 -14.60 2.82
C TYR A 43 -14.29 -16.06 3.08
N GLU A 44 -13.36 -16.29 3.99
CA GLU A 44 -12.98 -17.64 4.41
C GLU A 44 -12.88 -17.70 5.92
N ASN A 45 -13.92 -18.25 6.56
CA ASN A 45 -14.04 -18.44 8.01
C ASN A 45 -13.87 -17.17 8.88
N GLY A 46 -13.83 -15.99 8.25
CA GLY A 46 -13.54 -14.71 8.89
C GLY A 46 -12.08 -14.53 9.25
N SER A 47 -11.18 -15.27 8.60
CA SER A 47 -9.74 -15.24 8.84
C SER A 47 -9.06 -14.07 8.12
N ARG A 48 -7.99 -13.54 8.74
CA ARG A 48 -7.00 -12.64 8.13
C ARG A 48 -5.68 -13.36 7.84
N SER A 49 -5.67 -14.68 7.79
CA SER A 49 -4.45 -15.42 7.49
C SER A 49 -4.03 -15.18 6.04
N ARG A 50 -2.72 -15.23 5.81
CA ARG A 50 -2.13 -15.23 4.47
C ARG A 50 -2.75 -16.31 3.57
N GLU A 51 -3.04 -17.47 4.15
CA GLU A 51 -3.60 -18.63 3.46
C GLU A 51 -4.88 -18.29 2.70
N VAL A 52 -5.75 -17.44 3.26
CA VAL A 52 -6.98 -17.00 2.60
C VAL A 52 -6.69 -16.36 1.25
N LEU A 53 -5.74 -15.42 1.23
CA LEU A 53 -5.34 -14.73 0.01
C LEU A 53 -4.61 -15.67 -0.95
N THR A 54 -3.66 -16.47 -0.47
CA THR A 54 -2.88 -17.37 -1.34
C THR A 54 -3.71 -18.49 -1.95
N ASN A 55 -4.71 -19.00 -1.21
CA ASN A 55 -5.62 -20.01 -1.71
C ASN A 55 -6.60 -19.42 -2.71
N PHE A 56 -7.13 -18.22 -2.43
CA PHE A 56 -8.03 -17.52 -3.34
C PHE A 56 -7.35 -17.18 -4.68
N LEU A 57 -6.12 -16.65 -4.62
CA LEU A 57 -5.34 -16.37 -5.83
C LEU A 57 -5.01 -17.64 -6.62
N GLY A 58 -4.90 -18.79 -5.96
CA GLY A 58 -4.64 -20.07 -6.62
C GLY A 58 -3.41 -19.99 -7.51
N ASP A 59 -3.54 -20.41 -8.77
CA ASP A 59 -2.46 -20.34 -9.76
C ASP A 59 -2.60 -19.13 -10.70
N ALA A 60 -3.32 -18.08 -10.28
CA ALA A 60 -3.47 -16.87 -11.08
C ALA A 60 -2.14 -16.12 -11.24
N GLU A 61 -1.81 -15.77 -12.48
CA GLU A 61 -0.63 -14.97 -12.79
C GLU A 61 -0.93 -13.48 -12.62
N LEU A 62 -0.49 -12.92 -11.50
CA LEU A 62 -0.57 -11.48 -11.25
C LEU A 62 0.75 -10.80 -11.54
N LYS A 63 0.75 -9.83 -12.44
CA LYS A 63 1.93 -9.01 -12.70
C LYS A 63 2.23 -8.05 -11.55
N SER A 64 1.20 -7.40 -11.00
CA SER A 64 1.37 -6.51 -9.86
C SER A 64 0.14 -6.50 -8.97
N ILE A 65 0.40 -6.49 -7.67
CA ILE A 65 -0.61 -6.37 -6.63
C ILE A 65 -0.22 -5.24 -5.67
N MET A 66 -1.18 -4.41 -5.32
CA MET A 66 -1.01 -3.32 -4.38
C MET A 66 -1.83 -3.57 -3.12
N SER A 67 -1.17 -3.71 -1.97
CA SER A 67 -1.83 -3.89 -0.68
C SER A 67 -1.35 -2.86 0.34
N ASP A 68 -1.94 -2.83 1.53
CA ASP A 68 -1.29 -2.17 2.65
C ASP A 68 0.06 -2.87 2.99
N GLY A 69 0.93 -2.19 3.73
CA GLY A 69 2.21 -2.76 4.18
C GLY A 69 2.08 -3.78 5.32
N TYR A 70 0.94 -4.47 5.44
CA TYR A 70 0.75 -5.47 6.48
C TYR A 70 1.62 -6.71 6.22
N LYS A 71 2.16 -7.28 7.30
CA LYS A 71 3.07 -8.44 7.27
C LYS A 71 2.51 -9.65 6.52
N ALA A 72 1.18 -9.81 6.48
CA ALA A 72 0.58 -10.91 5.74
C ALA A 72 0.87 -10.83 4.25
N TYR A 73 1.17 -9.65 3.68
CA TYR A 73 1.47 -9.41 2.26
C TYR A 73 2.96 -9.47 1.92
N VAL A 74 3.86 -9.39 2.91
CA VAL A 74 5.32 -9.34 2.70
C VAL A 74 5.87 -10.56 1.93
N PHE A 75 5.14 -11.68 1.89
CA PHE A 75 5.54 -12.85 1.07
C PHE A 75 5.43 -12.62 -0.44
N ILE A 76 4.71 -11.58 -0.87
CA ILE A 76 4.56 -11.22 -2.27
C ILE A 76 5.75 -10.34 -2.62
N GLY A 77 6.62 -10.82 -3.52
CA GLY A 77 7.76 -10.04 -4.03
C GLY A 77 9.04 -10.05 -3.17
N ASP A 78 9.01 -10.49 -1.90
CA ASP A 78 10.20 -10.65 -1.03
C ASP A 78 10.95 -11.98 -1.28
N GLU A 79 12.15 -12.16 -0.70
CA GLU A 79 13.00 -13.37 -0.78
C GLU A 79 12.29 -14.67 -0.37
N LEU A 80 11.19 -14.57 0.38
CA LEU A 80 10.27 -15.67 0.69
C LEU A 80 9.35 -16.06 -0.48
N LYS A 81 9.74 -15.76 -1.73
CA LYS A 81 9.04 -16.11 -2.98
C LYS A 81 8.50 -17.52 -2.86
N SER A 82 7.21 -17.68 -2.58
CA SER A 82 6.57 -18.92 -2.95
C SER A 82 6.76 -19.04 -4.48
N ALA A 83 7.10 -20.22 -4.98
CA ALA A 83 7.36 -20.42 -6.41
C ALA A 83 6.25 -19.83 -7.32
N ARG A 84 5.05 -19.70 -6.75
CA ARG A 84 3.81 -19.17 -7.31
C ARG A 84 3.75 -17.65 -7.54
N PHE A 85 4.45 -16.82 -6.77
CA PHE A 85 4.39 -15.34 -6.89
C PHE A 85 5.75 -14.69 -7.16
N LYS A 86 6.72 -15.47 -7.62
CA LYS A 86 8.12 -15.04 -7.78
C LYS A 86 8.31 -13.84 -8.73
N ASP A 87 7.38 -13.67 -9.67
CA ASP A 87 7.39 -12.65 -10.73
C ASP A 87 6.36 -11.54 -10.47
N THR A 88 5.58 -11.63 -9.38
CA THR A 88 4.59 -10.63 -9.01
C THR A 88 5.26 -9.45 -8.30
N ILE A 89 5.04 -8.24 -8.80
CA ILE A 89 5.51 -7.01 -8.16
C ILE A 89 4.53 -6.61 -7.06
N HIS A 90 4.97 -6.66 -5.81
CA HIS A 90 4.24 -6.10 -4.68
C HIS A 90 4.48 -4.60 -4.59
N GLN A 91 3.39 -3.83 -4.58
CA GLN A 91 3.40 -2.38 -4.40
C GLN A 91 2.76 -2.03 -3.07
N VAL A 92 3.44 -1.21 -2.26
CA VAL A 92 2.87 -0.71 -1.01
C VAL A 92 1.90 0.42 -1.30
N CYS A 93 0.69 0.31 -0.75
CA CYS A 93 -0.36 1.31 -0.93
C CYS A 93 0.01 2.63 -0.23
N MET A 94 0.30 3.64 -1.04
CA MET A 94 0.65 4.98 -0.56
C MET A 94 -0.47 5.66 0.25
N SER A 95 -1.74 5.32 -0.03
CA SER A 95 -2.88 5.85 0.74
C SER A 95 -2.88 5.30 2.16
N HIS A 96 -2.54 4.02 2.35
CA HIS A 96 -2.40 3.42 3.67
C HIS A 96 -1.20 4.00 4.42
N ALA A 97 -0.06 4.20 3.74
CA ALA A 97 1.10 4.87 4.32
C ALA A 97 0.76 6.29 4.80
N LYS A 98 0.15 7.11 3.94
CA LYS A 98 -0.32 8.46 4.28
C LYS A 98 -1.24 8.47 5.50
N ASN A 99 -2.21 7.56 5.55
CA ASN A 99 -3.16 7.51 6.66
C ASN A 99 -2.49 7.18 8.01
N LYS A 100 -1.36 6.45 8.02
CA LYS A 100 -0.58 6.23 9.25
C LYS A 100 0.02 7.55 9.75
N PHE A 101 0.64 8.33 8.86
CA PHE A 101 1.21 9.63 9.21
C PHE A 101 0.14 10.65 9.64
N VAL A 102 -1.01 10.70 8.96
CA VAL A 102 -2.15 11.54 9.39
C VAL A 102 -2.60 11.18 10.80
N LYS A 103 -2.70 9.89 11.13
CA LYS A 103 -3.06 9.45 12.49
C LYS A 103 -2.02 9.85 13.53
N ALA A 104 -0.74 9.65 13.25
CA ALA A 104 0.34 10.04 14.15
C ALA A 104 0.35 11.56 14.44
N SER A 105 0.20 12.37 13.37
CA SER A 105 0.06 13.82 13.49
C SER A 105 -1.17 14.21 14.31
N ASN A 106 -2.35 13.65 14.04
CA ASN A 106 -3.58 13.99 14.75
C ASN A 106 -3.57 13.56 16.24
N GLN A 107 -2.91 12.46 16.58
CA GLN A 107 -2.92 11.92 17.94
C GLN A 107 -1.87 12.57 18.84
N ASN A 108 -0.68 12.84 18.30
CA ASN A 108 0.47 13.28 19.09
C ASN A 108 1.02 14.66 18.68
N GLY A 109 0.39 15.32 17.69
CA GLY A 109 0.88 16.61 17.17
C GLY A 109 2.27 16.51 16.53
N GLU A 110 2.67 15.33 16.08
CA GLU A 110 4.03 15.08 15.60
C GLU A 110 4.30 15.85 14.28
N PRO A 111 5.19 16.85 14.28
CA PRO A 111 5.40 17.70 13.09
C PRO A 111 6.02 16.95 11.92
N THR A 112 6.88 15.96 12.19
CA THR A 112 7.47 15.13 11.14
C THR A 112 6.40 14.30 10.43
N ALA A 113 5.51 13.64 11.18
CA ALA A 113 4.38 12.91 10.60
C ALA A 113 3.47 13.82 9.76
N GLU A 114 3.22 15.05 10.21
CA GLU A 114 2.50 16.04 9.41
C GLU A 114 3.22 16.29 8.07
N ARG A 115 4.54 16.51 8.11
CA ARG A 115 5.35 16.73 6.91
C ARG A 115 5.28 15.56 5.94
N PHE A 116 5.45 14.32 6.41
CA PHE A 116 5.26 13.12 5.59
C PHE A 116 3.89 13.09 4.92
N SER A 117 2.83 13.33 5.70
CA SER A 117 1.46 13.29 5.19
C SER A 117 1.19 14.36 4.11
N ASN A 118 1.82 15.53 4.22
CA ASN A 118 1.71 16.64 3.28
C ASN A 118 2.42 16.35 1.96
N ILE A 119 3.64 15.78 1.98
CA ILE A 119 4.34 15.37 0.75
C ILE A 119 3.52 14.29 0.03
N LEU A 120 3.04 13.28 0.76
CA LEU A 120 2.20 12.23 0.18
C LEU A 120 0.89 12.78 -0.38
N LYS A 121 0.27 13.76 0.30
CA LYS A 121 -0.91 14.47 -0.20
C LYS A 121 -0.62 15.14 -1.54
N GLU A 122 0.54 15.78 -1.70
CA GLU A 122 0.90 16.48 -2.93
C GLU A 122 0.98 15.54 -4.14
N PHE A 123 1.51 14.32 -3.99
CA PHE A 123 1.47 13.32 -5.06
C PHE A 123 0.05 13.01 -5.51
N PHE A 124 -0.89 12.82 -4.58
CA PHE A 124 -2.30 12.59 -4.92
C PHE A 124 -2.98 13.80 -5.55
N MET A 125 -2.64 15.01 -5.09
CA MET A 125 -3.19 16.24 -5.67
C MET A 125 -2.72 16.44 -7.11
N ARG A 126 -1.47 16.07 -7.42
CA ARG A 126 -0.92 16.09 -8.77
C ARG A 126 -1.65 15.12 -9.70
N GLU A 127 -1.85 13.87 -9.27
CA GLU A 127 -2.62 12.89 -10.05
C GLU A 127 -4.04 13.39 -10.34
N ARG A 128 -4.71 14.01 -9.35
CA ARG A 128 -6.01 14.63 -9.56
C ARG A 128 -5.96 15.76 -10.59
N LYS A 129 -4.96 16.65 -10.52
CA LYS A 129 -4.77 17.72 -11.53
C LYS A 129 -4.63 17.13 -12.93
N TYR A 130 -3.96 16.00 -13.09
CA TYR A 130 -3.81 15.34 -14.39
C TYR A 130 -5.12 14.72 -14.89
N ASP A 131 -5.93 14.16 -13.99
CA ASP A 131 -7.27 13.69 -14.31
C ASP A 131 -8.18 14.86 -14.74
N ASP A 132 -8.19 15.95 -13.96
CA ASP A 132 -8.99 17.16 -14.23
C ASP A 132 -8.57 17.84 -15.55
N ALA A 133 -7.29 17.80 -15.89
CA ALA A 133 -6.75 18.33 -17.14
C ALA A 133 -6.85 17.36 -18.33
N GLY A 134 -7.35 16.13 -18.12
CA GLY A 134 -7.53 15.15 -19.20
C GLY A 134 -6.24 14.59 -19.81
N PHE A 135 -5.14 14.54 -19.04
CA PHE A 135 -3.84 14.12 -19.55
C PHE A 135 -3.86 12.67 -20.06
N ILE A 136 -3.25 12.46 -21.23
CA ILE A 136 -3.00 11.11 -21.76
C ILE A 136 -1.84 10.44 -21.00
N PRO A 137 -1.68 9.09 -21.09
CA PRO A 137 -0.67 8.37 -20.33
C PRO A 137 0.76 8.89 -20.49
N GLU A 138 1.14 9.34 -21.68
CA GLU A 138 2.48 9.83 -22.01
C GLU A 138 2.77 11.17 -21.34
N GLU A 139 1.79 12.08 -21.32
CA GLU A 139 1.90 13.39 -20.66
C GLU A 139 1.96 13.21 -19.14
N ARG A 140 1.10 12.34 -18.61
CA ARG A 140 1.11 11.98 -17.20
C ARG A 140 2.46 11.38 -16.79
N LEU A 141 3.03 10.51 -17.61
CA LEU A 141 4.36 9.94 -17.37
C LEU A 141 5.44 11.03 -17.37
N ARG A 142 5.39 11.97 -18.32
CA ARG A 142 6.32 13.10 -18.39
C ARG A 142 6.24 13.96 -17.11
N GLU A 143 5.04 14.31 -16.66
CA GLU A 143 4.88 15.13 -15.46
C GLU A 143 5.26 14.39 -14.16
N ARG A 144 5.03 13.08 -14.09
CA ARG A 144 5.58 12.25 -12.99
C ARG A 144 7.11 12.26 -12.95
N GLN A 145 7.78 12.55 -14.06
CA GLN A 145 9.24 12.66 -14.17
C GLN A 145 9.76 14.10 -14.07
N SER A 146 8.88 15.09 -13.85
CA SER A 146 9.26 16.50 -13.73
C SER A 146 10.18 16.75 -12.53
N LEU A 147 10.91 17.87 -12.59
CA LEU A 147 11.79 18.30 -11.50
C LEU A 147 11.02 18.51 -10.20
N GLU A 148 9.78 19.00 -10.29
CA GLU A 148 8.93 19.22 -9.12
C GLU A 148 8.58 17.89 -8.43
N THR A 149 8.12 16.89 -9.20
CA THR A 149 7.79 15.57 -8.65
C THR A 149 9.02 14.88 -8.06
N LYS A 150 10.18 15.02 -8.73
CA LYS A 150 11.46 14.52 -8.22
C LYS A 150 11.91 15.23 -6.95
N GLY A 151 11.69 16.54 -6.84
CA GLY A 151 11.97 17.32 -5.63
C GLY A 151 11.20 16.79 -4.41
N LEU A 152 9.90 16.51 -4.59
CA LEU A 152 9.07 15.91 -3.54
C LEU A 152 9.56 14.51 -3.14
N LEU A 153 10.01 13.70 -4.10
CA LEU A 153 10.57 12.36 -3.82
C LEU A 153 11.89 12.44 -3.05
N ILE A 154 12.78 13.37 -3.43
CA ILE A 154 14.04 13.61 -2.72
C ILE A 154 13.75 14.02 -1.29
N GLU A 155 12.83 14.97 -1.09
CA GLU A 155 12.44 15.42 0.24
C GLU A 155 11.86 14.28 1.09
N LEU A 156 10.93 13.50 0.53
CA LEU A 156 10.34 12.34 1.21
C LEU A 156 11.44 11.36 1.67
N ARG A 157 12.40 11.09 0.80
CA ARG A 157 13.51 10.18 1.07
C ARG A 157 14.45 10.74 2.14
N SER A 158 14.82 12.01 2.06
CA SER A 158 15.67 12.65 3.08
C SER A 158 15.02 12.66 4.46
N LEU A 159 13.70 12.88 4.54
CA LEU A 159 12.96 12.78 5.80
C LEU A 159 12.98 11.34 6.35
N LEU A 160 12.75 10.36 5.48
CA LEU A 160 12.79 8.95 5.86
C LEU A 160 14.17 8.54 6.38
N ASP A 161 15.23 8.89 5.65
CA ASP A 161 16.61 8.61 6.05
C ASP A 161 16.95 9.27 7.40
N SER A 162 16.48 10.51 7.63
CA SER A 162 16.66 11.20 8.91
C SER A 162 15.95 10.48 10.06
N GLU A 163 14.67 10.12 9.92
CA GLU A 163 13.96 9.40 10.99
C GLU A 163 14.53 8.00 11.26
N LEU A 164 14.94 7.27 10.22
CA LEU A 164 15.59 5.96 10.39
C LEU A 164 16.95 6.07 11.07
N SER A 165 17.67 7.19 10.85
CA SER A 165 18.96 7.42 11.51
C SER A 165 18.80 7.69 13.02
N LYS A 166 17.69 8.30 13.45
CA LYS A 166 17.38 8.49 14.88
C LYS A 166 17.13 7.18 15.61
N ASP A 167 16.49 6.22 14.94
CA ASP A 167 16.31 4.85 15.45
C ASP A 167 17.65 4.10 15.61
N SER A 168 18.71 4.51 14.91
CA SER A 168 20.03 3.89 15.04
C SER A 168 20.79 4.27 16.32
N GLU A 169 20.38 5.33 17.02
CA GLU A 169 20.91 5.68 18.35
C GLU A 169 20.21 4.92 19.50
N VAL A 170 19.11 4.20 19.22
CA VAL A 170 18.36 3.38 20.20
C VAL A 170 18.45 1.90 19.80
N SER A 171 19.67 1.36 19.81
CA SER A 171 20.03 0.04 19.29
C SER A 171 19.63 -1.18 20.15
N ILE A 172 18.38 -1.29 20.63
CA ILE A 172 17.94 -2.50 21.36
C ILE A 172 16.66 -3.18 20.85
N ILE A 173 15.76 -2.58 20.07
CA ILE A 173 14.56 -3.30 19.62
C ILE A 173 14.32 -3.18 18.12
N ARG A 174 14.91 -4.13 17.38
CA ARG A 174 14.64 -4.41 15.97
C ARG A 174 13.15 -4.71 15.73
N LYS A 175 12.53 -3.99 14.80
CA LYS A 175 11.67 -4.57 13.75
C LYS A 175 11.53 -3.59 12.59
N PRO A 176 11.87 -3.99 11.35
CA PRO A 176 11.94 -3.06 10.24
C PRO A 176 10.54 -2.71 9.73
N LEU A 177 10.19 -1.43 9.80
CA LEU A 177 9.28 -0.85 8.82
C LEU A 177 10.05 -0.77 7.50
N ILE A 178 9.89 -1.79 6.66
CA ILE A 178 10.24 -1.67 5.25
C ILE A 178 9.03 -0.98 4.61
N ILE A 179 9.22 0.26 4.17
CA ILE A 179 8.32 0.99 3.25
C ILE A 179 8.62 0.52 1.83
#